data_AF-A0A0F9ABJ4-F1
#
_entry.id   AF-A0A0F9ABJ4-F1
#
_cell.length_a   1.000
_cell.length_b   1.000
_cell.length_c   1.000
_cell.angle_alpha   90.00
_cell.angle_beta   90.00
_cell.angle_gamma   90.00
#
_symmetry.space_group_name_H-M   'P 1'
#
loop_
_entity.id
_entity.type
_entity.pdbx_description
1 polymer ?
#
loop_
_entity_poly.entity_id
_entity_poly.type
_entity_poly.pdbx_seq_one_letter_code
_entity_poly.pdbx_strand_id
1 'polypeptide(L)'
;MRRSRIKHPPMDPKRQEKRERRATWAVAVKARDNGFCQRYEPIEPRGRVWFGCTKKATDAHHMLARSQGGTDELWNGLGLCHEHHMWFHDHRIEAQALGLLAHIGDCSELPEED
;
A
#
# COMPACT_ATOMS: atom_id res chain seq x y z
N MET A 1 -0.69 21.10 39.60
CA MET A 1 -1.72 21.21 38.54
C MET A 1 -2.13 19.81 38.09
N ARG A 2 -3.38 19.37 38.31
CA ARG A 2 -3.87 18.05 37.86
C ARG A 2 -4.30 18.15 36.39
N ARG A 3 -3.62 17.47 35.48
CA ARG A 3 -4.07 17.33 34.09
C ARG A 3 -5.26 16.35 34.06
N SER A 4 -6.45 16.85 33.73
CA SER A 4 -7.65 16.04 33.55
C SER A 4 -7.44 15.04 32.41
N ARG A 5 -7.63 13.75 32.67
CA ARG A 5 -7.53 12.70 31.64
C ARG A 5 -8.74 12.83 30.70
N ILE A 6 -8.52 13.29 29.48
CA ILE A 6 -9.56 13.32 28.44
C ILE A 6 -9.97 11.87 28.17
N LYS A 7 -11.23 11.53 28.47
CA LYS A 7 -11.81 10.24 28.11
C LYS A 7 -12.30 10.34 26.67
N HIS A 8 -11.60 9.70 25.74
CA HIS A 8 -12.12 9.56 24.39
C HIS A 8 -13.35 8.65 24.40
N PRO A 9 -14.43 9.00 23.67
CA PRO A 9 -15.58 8.13 23.53
C PRO A 9 -15.16 6.80 22.88
N PRO A 10 -15.86 5.70 23.19
CA PRO A 10 -15.63 4.42 22.51
C PRO A 10 -15.83 4.58 21.00
N MET A 11 -15.07 3.83 20.20
CA MET A 11 -15.26 3.83 18.75
C MET A 11 -16.61 3.20 18.39
N ASP A 12 -17.24 3.73 17.34
CA ASP A 12 -18.41 3.12 16.71
C ASP A 12 -18.10 1.68 16.25
N PRO A 13 -19.00 0.70 16.49
CA PRO A 13 -18.76 -0.71 16.15
C PRO A 13 -18.44 -0.94 14.67
N LYS A 14 -19.08 -0.23 13.73
CA LYS A 14 -18.79 -0.38 12.29
C LYS A 14 -17.40 0.15 11.95
N ARG A 15 -16.98 1.24 12.61
CA ARG A 15 -15.63 1.78 12.47
C ARG A 15 -14.57 0.82 13.01
N GLN A 16 -14.87 0.14 14.12
CA GLN A 16 -14.02 -0.89 14.69
C GLN A 16 -13.88 -2.08 13.74
N GLU A 17 -14.99 -2.64 13.25
CA GLU A 17 -15.00 -3.76 12.31
C GLU A 17 -14.20 -3.44 11.04
N LYS A 18 -14.38 -2.23 10.47
CA LYS A 18 -13.61 -1.78 9.29
C LYS A 18 -12.11 -1.71 9.59
N ARG A 19 -11.72 -1.27 10.79
CA ARG A 19 -10.31 -1.20 11.21
C ARG A 19 -9.71 -2.58 11.38
N GLU A 20 -10.45 -3.51 11.99
CA GLU A 20 -10.04 -4.91 12.17
C GLU A 20 -9.88 -5.62 10.82
N ARG A 21 -10.87 -5.48 9.92
CA ARG A 21 -10.77 -6.01 8.55
C ARG A 21 -9.53 -5.49 7.82
N ARG A 22 -9.25 -4.19 7.91
CA ARG A 22 -8.05 -3.58 7.33
C ARG A 22 -6.77 -4.12 7.96
N ALA A 23 -6.76 -4.31 9.27
CA ALA A 23 -5.60 -4.86 9.97
C ALA A 23 -5.32 -6.30 9.53
N THR A 24 -6.36 -7.14 9.43
CA THR A 24 -6.27 -8.52 8.94
C THR A 24 -5.75 -8.57 7.51
N TRP A 25 -6.31 -7.75 6.61
CA TRP A 25 -5.83 -7.63 5.22
C TRP A 25 -4.36 -7.20 5.17
N ALA A 26 -3.97 -6.17 5.94
CA ALA A 26 -2.59 -5.69 5.96
C ALA A 26 -1.60 -6.74 6.47
N VAL A 27 -2.00 -7.57 7.44
CA VAL A 27 -1.20 -8.72 7.90
C VAL A 27 -1.06 -9.74 6.77
N ALA A 28 -2.15 -10.07 6.07
CA ALA A 28 -2.13 -11.05 5.00
C ALA A 28 -1.28 -10.62 3.79
N VAL A 29 -1.36 -9.35 3.38
CA VAL A 29 -0.49 -8.76 2.33
C VAL A 29 0.98 -8.88 2.73
N LYS A 30 1.33 -8.47 3.95
CA LYS A 30 2.71 -8.56 4.43
C LYS A 30 3.21 -9.99 4.55
N ALA A 31 2.34 -10.93 4.93
CA ALA A 31 2.68 -12.34 4.99
C ALA A 31 2.97 -12.92 3.59
N ARG A 32 2.12 -12.62 2.60
CA ARG A 32 2.35 -12.97 1.18
C ARG A 32 3.72 -12.47 0.71
N ASP A 33 4.08 -11.26 1.13
CA ASP A 33 5.32 -10.59 0.74
C ASP A 33 6.54 -10.99 1.59
N ASN A 34 6.40 -12.03 2.43
CA ASN A 34 7.44 -12.49 3.36
C ASN A 34 7.98 -11.39 4.28
N GLY A 35 7.16 -10.37 4.57
CA GLY A 35 7.55 -9.20 5.35
C GLY A 35 8.54 -8.27 4.64
N PHE A 36 8.78 -8.45 3.34
CA PHE A 36 9.68 -7.62 2.55
C PHE A 36 8.92 -6.55 1.77
N CYS A 37 9.56 -5.40 1.66
CA CYS A 37 9.12 -4.32 0.79
C CYS A 37 9.22 -4.77 -0.66
N GLN A 38 8.08 -4.80 -1.36
CA GLN A 38 7.99 -5.34 -2.72
C GLN A 38 8.66 -4.47 -3.79
N ARG A 39 8.95 -3.19 -3.51
CA ARG A 39 9.68 -2.33 -4.46
C ARG A 39 11.20 -2.42 -4.34
N TYR A 40 11.73 -3.64 -4.19
CA TYR A 40 13.17 -3.93 -4.22
C TYR A 40 13.67 -4.21 -5.65
N GLU A 41 13.07 -3.63 -6.69
CA GLU A 41 13.67 -3.77 -8.02
C GLU A 41 14.71 -2.69 -8.25
N PRO A 42 15.97 -3.05 -8.55
CA PRO A 42 16.95 -2.09 -9.04
C PRO A 42 16.48 -1.58 -10.39
N ILE A 43 16.29 -0.27 -10.50
CA ILE A 43 16.07 0.40 -11.79
C ILE A 43 17.42 0.31 -12.54
N GLU A 44 17.60 -0.71 -13.38
CA GLU A 44 18.74 -0.89 -14.31
C GLU A 44 20.14 -1.13 -13.65
N PRO A 45 21.21 -1.52 -14.40
CA PRO A 45 22.31 -2.36 -13.90
C PRO A 45 23.30 -1.62 -12.97
N ARG A 46 22.95 -0.42 -12.49
CA ARG A 46 23.76 0.40 -11.58
C ARG A 46 23.23 0.44 -10.14
N GLY A 47 22.31 -0.46 -9.78
CA GLY A 47 22.11 -0.86 -8.39
C GLY A 47 21.70 0.27 -7.44
N ARG A 48 20.96 1.28 -7.90
CA ARG A 48 20.39 2.25 -6.98
C ARG A 48 19.18 1.62 -6.28
N VAL A 49 19.44 1.11 -5.08
CA VAL A 49 18.40 0.88 -4.07
C VAL A 49 17.62 2.19 -3.96
N TRP A 50 16.31 2.13 -4.12
CA TRP A 50 15.46 3.30 -3.95
C TRP A 50 15.75 3.94 -2.59
N PHE A 51 16.13 5.23 -2.60
CA PHE A 51 16.72 5.90 -1.44
C PHE A 51 15.75 5.84 -0.25
N GLY A 52 16.22 5.32 0.89
CA GLY A 52 15.39 5.18 2.11
C GLY A 52 14.68 3.83 2.28
N CYS A 53 14.84 2.87 1.36
CA CYS A 53 14.28 1.53 1.55
C CYS A 53 14.86 0.82 2.78
N THR A 54 14.00 0.49 3.75
CA THR A 54 14.40 -0.31 4.93
C THR A 54 14.27 -1.82 4.70
N LYS A 55 13.89 -2.24 3.48
CA LYS A 55 13.57 -3.61 3.05
C LYS A 55 12.41 -4.29 3.78
N LYS A 56 12.04 -3.84 4.97
CA LYS A 56 10.97 -4.44 5.78
C LYS A 56 9.63 -3.78 5.47
N ALA A 57 8.63 -4.58 5.14
CA ALA A 57 7.26 -4.11 4.98
C ALA A 57 6.65 -3.75 6.35
N THR A 58 6.36 -2.47 6.54
CA THR A 58 5.65 -1.96 7.72
C THR A 58 4.17 -1.76 7.42
N ASP A 59 3.88 -1.35 6.19
CA ASP A 59 2.57 -0.90 5.73
C ASP A 59 2.09 -1.75 4.54
N ALA A 60 0.77 -1.86 4.40
CA ALA A 60 0.14 -2.42 3.22
C ALA A 60 -0.50 -1.28 2.42
N HIS A 61 -0.17 -1.21 1.14
CA HIS A 61 -0.64 -0.19 0.20
C HIS A 61 -1.60 -0.80 -0.81
N HIS A 62 -2.63 -0.05 -1.20
CA HIS A 62 -3.55 -0.46 -2.27
C HIS A 62 -3.01 0.01 -3.62
N MET A 63 -2.86 -0.89 -4.61
CA MET A 63 -2.44 -0.50 -5.97
C MET A 63 -3.53 0.29 -6.70
N LEU A 64 -4.77 -0.18 -6.65
CA LEU A 64 -5.94 0.60 -7.00
C LEU A 64 -6.51 1.20 -5.71
N ALA A 65 -6.56 2.53 -5.64
CA ALA A 65 -7.08 3.19 -4.46
C ALA A 65 -8.55 2.80 -4.18
N ARG A 66 -8.92 2.69 -2.91
CA ARG A 66 -10.31 2.37 -2.51
C ARG A 66 -11.33 3.38 -2.99
N SER A 67 -10.96 4.66 -3.05
CA SER A 67 -11.80 5.73 -3.60
C SER A 67 -12.04 5.56 -5.10
N GLN A 68 -11.24 4.72 -5.77
CA GLN A 68 -11.35 4.34 -7.18
C GLN A 68 -11.90 2.91 -7.35
N GLY A 69 -12.54 2.35 -6.32
CA GLY A 69 -13.14 1.01 -6.38
C GLY A 69 -12.19 -0.14 -6.02
N GLY A 70 -10.95 0.14 -5.61
CA GLY A 70 -10.02 -0.89 -5.17
C GLY A 70 -10.53 -1.71 -3.98
N THR A 71 -10.39 -3.03 -4.08
CA THR A 71 -10.82 -4.00 -3.07
C THR A 71 -9.73 -4.26 -2.02
N ASP A 72 -10.12 -4.79 -0.86
CA ASP A 72 -9.18 -5.33 0.14
C ASP A 72 -8.79 -6.79 -0.22
N GLU A 73 -8.56 -7.07 -1.51
CA GLU A 73 -8.08 -8.36 -2.00
C GLU A 73 -6.55 -8.39 -2.00
N LEU A 74 -5.96 -9.59 -1.96
CA LEU A 74 -4.51 -9.73 -1.86
C LEU A 74 -3.81 -9.20 -3.11
N TRP A 75 -4.31 -9.48 -4.30
CA TRP A 75 -3.69 -8.99 -5.54
C TRP A 75 -3.58 -7.46 -5.54
N ASN A 76 -4.51 -6.73 -4.92
CA ASN A 76 -4.53 -5.26 -4.88
C ASN A 76 -3.61 -4.67 -3.78
N GLY A 77 -2.97 -5.51 -2.97
CA GLY A 77 -2.11 -5.09 -1.87
C GLY A 77 -0.63 -5.18 -2.22
N LEU A 78 0.18 -4.24 -1.72
CA LEU A 78 1.65 -4.29 -1.70
C LEU A 78 2.17 -4.04 -0.28
N GLY A 79 3.06 -4.90 0.20
CA GLY A 79 3.85 -4.66 1.40
C GLY A 79 4.97 -3.68 1.10
N LEU A 80 4.97 -2.53 1.78
CA LEU A 80 5.96 -1.46 1.62
C LEU A 80 6.59 -1.08 2.96
N CYS A 81 7.84 -0.64 2.93
CA CYS A 81 8.39 0.09 4.06
C CYS A 81 7.73 1.48 4.15
N HIS A 82 7.82 2.10 5.32
CA HIS A 82 7.20 3.40 5.57
C HIS A 82 7.60 4.46 4.53
N GLU A 83 8.89 4.58 4.24
CA GLU A 83 9.41 5.56 3.26
C GLU A 83 8.80 5.40 1.87
N HIS A 84 8.75 4.16 1.34
CA HIS A 84 8.11 3.90 0.06
C HIS A 84 6.60 4.08 0.12
N HIS A 85 5.97 3.70 1.24
CA HIS A 85 4.54 3.91 1.42
C HIS A 85 4.18 5.40 1.35
N MET A 86 4.97 6.27 1.96
CA MET A 86 4.81 7.72 1.89
C MET A 86 5.06 8.26 0.48
N TRP A 87 6.13 7.81 -0.19
CA TRP A 87 6.42 8.23 -1.55
C TRP A 87 5.25 7.94 -2.51
N PHE A 88 4.59 6.79 -2.38
CA PHE A 88 3.41 6.45 -3.19
C PHE A 88 2.22 7.41 -2.97
N HIS A 89 2.06 7.95 -1.75
CA HIS A 89 1.04 8.98 -1.49
C HIS A 89 1.42 10.33 -2.07
N ASP A 90 2.71 10.69 -2.03
CA ASP A 90 3.21 11.99 -2.46
C ASP A 90 3.40 12.08 -4.00
N HIS A 91 3.70 10.95 -4.65
CA HIS A 91 4.07 10.87 -6.07
C HIS A 91 3.10 10.00 -6.88
N ARG A 92 1.79 10.09 -6.61
CA ARG A 92 0.78 9.22 -7.24
C ARG A 92 0.82 9.19 -8.76
N ILE A 93 1.00 10.35 -9.42
CA ILE A 93 1.04 10.45 -10.89
C ILE A 93 2.27 9.71 -11.44
N GLU A 94 3.43 9.90 -10.81
CA GLU A 94 4.67 9.23 -11.19
C GLU A 94 4.57 7.71 -10.96
N ALA A 95 4.01 7.30 -9.82
CA ALA A 95 3.77 5.90 -9.51
C ALA A 95 2.82 5.24 -10.54
N GLN A 96 1.79 5.94 -11.00
CA GLN A 96 0.90 5.47 -12.07
C GLN A 96 1.62 5.38 -13.41
N ALA A 97 2.39 6.42 -13.79
CA ALA A 97 3.15 6.43 -15.04
C ALA A 97 4.20 5.30 -15.10
N LEU A 98 4.71 4.87 -13.94
CA LEU A 98 5.63 3.74 -13.80
C LEU A 98 4.92 2.37 -13.69
N GLY A 99 3.59 2.32 -13.78
CA GLY A 99 2.80 1.09 -13.64
C GLY A 99 2.76 0.51 -12.22
N LEU A 100 3.11 1.30 -11.20
CA LEU A 100 3.18 0.88 -9.80
C LEU A 100 1.86 1.06 -9.05
N LEU A 101 1.02 1.95 -9.56
CA LEU A 101 -0.36 2.15 -9.12
C LEU A 101 -1.29 1.91 -10.30
N ALA A 102 -2.40 1.25 -10.03
CA ALA A 102 -3.45 1.08 -11.02
C ALA A 102 -4.34 2.33 -11.07
N HIS A 103 -4.83 2.65 -12.26
CA HIS A 103 -5.84 3.65 -12.54
C HIS A 103 -7.09 2.97 -13.14
N ILE A 104 -8.27 3.57 -12.93
CA ILE A 104 -9.51 3.11 -13.57
C ILE A 104 -9.33 3.28 -15.09
N GLY A 105 -9.35 2.18 -15.84
CA GLY A 105 -9.14 2.20 -17.29
C GLY A 105 -7.82 1.57 -17.75
N ASP A 106 -6.91 1.20 -16.84
CA ASP A 106 -5.66 0.49 -17.18
C ASP A 106 -5.87 -0.97 -17.61
N CYS A 107 -7.12 -1.41 -17.78
CA CYS A 107 -7.45 -2.60 -18.57
C CYS A 107 -7.27 -2.29 -20.07
N SER A 108 -6.06 -1.93 -20.51
CA SER A 108 -5.74 -1.90 -21.93
C SER A 108 -5.58 -3.34 -22.41
N GLU A 109 -6.35 -3.69 -23.43
CA GLU A 109 -6.36 -4.97 -24.14
C GLU A 109 -4.94 -5.52 -24.32
N LEU A 110 -4.74 -6.80 -23.99
CA LEU A 110 -3.53 -7.52 -24.36
C LEU A 110 -3.39 -7.41 -25.89
N PRO A 111 -2.22 -7.04 -26.45
CA PRO A 111 -2.04 -7.08 -27.89
C PRO A 111 -2.29 -8.52 -28.35
N GLU A 112 -3.23 -8.70 -29.28
CA GLU A 112 -3.38 -9.96 -30.00
C GLU A 112 -2.05 -10.24 -30.72
N GLU A 113 -1.43 -11.37 -30.42
CA GLU A 113 -0.23 -11.83 -31.13
C GLU A 113 -0.67 -12.31 -32.52
N ASP A 114 -0.15 -11.68 -33.58
CA ASP A 114 -0.26 -12.12 -34.99
C ASP A 114 0.68 -13.32 -35.29
#